data_AF-A0A7J5NY38-F1
#
_entry.id   AF-A0A7J5NY38-F1
#
_cell.length_a   1.000
_cell.length_b   1.000
_cell.length_c   1.000
_cell.angle_alpha   90.00
_cell.angle_beta   90.00
_cell.angle_gamma   90.00
#
_symmetry.space_group_name_H-M   'P 1'
#
loop_
_entity.id
_entity.type
_entity.pdbx_description
1 polymer ?
#
loop_
_entity_poly.entity_id
_entity_poly.type
_entity_poly.pdbx_seq_one_letter_code
_entity_poly.pdbx_strand_id
1 'polypeptide(L)' 'MKNLNEVMRILGGSKRFDFEYNENGYSCILVVSSYHSGEEVRLDLSKLDDEMLEALQVEDKDNKEMED' A
#
# COMPACT_ATOMS: atom_id res chain seq x y z
N MET A 1 7.26 9.64 -16.51
CA MET A 1 7.11 9.76 -15.05
C MET A 1 5.78 10.47 -14.81
N LYS A 2 4.91 9.91 -13.96
CA LYS A 2 3.62 10.53 -13.62
C LYS A 2 3.86 11.75 -12.73
N ASN A 3 3.03 12.78 -12.87
CA ASN A 3 3.08 13.93 -11.98
C ASN A 3 2.39 13.64 -10.64
N LEU A 4 2.58 14.50 -9.64
CA LEU A 4 2.01 14.32 -8.31
C LEU A 4 0.48 14.22 -8.32
N ASN A 5 -0.21 15.02 -9.14
CA ASN A 5 -1.66 15.00 -9.21
C ASN A 5 -2.20 13.69 -9.80
N GLU A 6 -1.53 13.14 -10.81
CA GLU A 6 -1.85 11.84 -11.39
C GLU A 6 -1.64 10.72 -10.36
N VAL A 7 -0.53 10.77 -9.61
CA VAL A 7 -0.25 9.81 -8.54
C VAL A 7 -1.32 9.89 -7.46
N MET A 8 -1.64 11.08 -6.95
CA MET A 8 -2.66 11.27 -5.92
C MET A 8 -4.06 10.84 -6.38
N ARG A 9 -4.39 11.07 -7.66
CA ARG A 9 -5.65 10.59 -8.24
C ARG A 9 -5.72 9.07 -8.27
N ILE A 10 -4.62 8.39 -8.61
CA ILE A 10 -4.56 6.92 -8.58
C ILE A 10 -4.69 6.45 -7.13
N LEU A 11 -3.90 6.97 -6.19
CA LEU A 11 -3.96 6.57 -4.79
C LEU A 11 -5.36 6.74 -4.19
N GLY A 12 -6.01 7.88 -4.40
CA GLY A 12 -7.34 8.16 -3.85
C GLY A 12 -8.50 7.40 -4.51
N GLY A 13 -8.31 6.92 -5.75
CA GLY A 13 -9.33 6.18 -6.50
C GLY A 13 -9.11 4.67 -6.57
N SER A 14 -8.02 4.16 -6.00
CA SER A 14 -7.65 2.74 -6.10
C SER A 14 -8.39 1.88 -5.09
N LYS A 15 -8.67 0.65 -5.51
CA LYS A 15 -9.27 -0.39 -4.67
C LYS A 15 -8.43 -1.67 -4.62
N ARG A 16 -7.30 -1.68 -5.31
CA ARG A 16 -6.42 -2.83 -5.44
C ARG A 16 -5.01 -2.42 -5.04
N PHE A 17 -4.48 -3.16 -4.08
CA PHE A 17 -3.19 -2.95 -3.46
C PHE A 17 -2.49 -4.31 -3.44
N ASP A 18 -1.31 -4.38 -4.05
CA ASP A 18 -0.51 -5.59 -4.13
C ASP A 18 0.92 -5.28 -3.69
N PHE A 19 1.61 -6.26 -3.11
CA PHE A 19 3.02 -6.13 -2.73
C PHE A 19 3.90 -6.91 -3.72
N GLU A 20 4.96 -6.29 -4.24
CA GLU A 20 5.97 -7.00 -5.05
C GLU A 20 6.99 -7.64 -4.10
N TYR A 21 7.04 -8.97 -4.08
CA TYR A 21 7.93 -9.75 -3.21
C TYR A 21 9.21 -10.14 -3.96
N ASN A 22 10.35 -10.03 -3.30
CA ASN A 22 11.61 -10.56 -3.82
C ASN A 22 11.73 -12.09 -3.57
N GLU A 23 12.80 -12.69 -4.06
CA GLU A 23 13.07 -14.14 -3.95
C GLU A 23 13.12 -14.65 -2.50
N ASN A 24 13.36 -13.77 -1.53
CA ASN A 24 13.42 -14.09 -0.11
C ASN A 24 12.08 -13.86 0.62
N GLY A 25 11.01 -13.50 -0.11
CA GLY A 25 9.69 -13.24 0.47
C GLY A 25 9.54 -11.88 1.16
N TYR A 26 10.52 -10.98 1.02
CA TYR A 26 10.41 -9.61 1.52
C TYR A 26 9.81 -8.70 0.45
N SER A 27 8.87 -7.84 0.84
CA SER A 27 8.34 -6.78 -0.03
C SER A 27 8.60 -5.42 0.56
N CYS A 28 9.15 -4.52 -0.26
CA CYS A 28 9.25 -3.10 0.05
C CYS A 28 8.56 -2.25 -1.01
N ILE A 29 7.86 -2.86 -1.98
CA ILE A 29 7.20 -2.12 -3.06
C ILE A 29 5.70 -2.38 -2.98
N LEU A 30 4.96 -1.33 -2.68
CA LEU A 30 3.49 -1.32 -2.75
C LEU A 30 3.06 -0.88 -4.15
N VAL A 31 2.34 -1.76 -4.84
CA VAL A 31 1.70 -1.48 -6.13
C VAL A 31 0.26 -1.05 -5.86
N VAL A 32 -0.08 0.15 -6.33
CA VAL A 32 -1.43 0.70 -6.23
C VAL A 32 -2.02 0.84 -7.62
N SER A 33 -3.11 0.13 -7.87
CA SER A 33 -3.73 0.04 -9.20
C SER A 33 -5.08 0.75 -9.23
N SER A 34 -5.20 1.72 -10.12
CA SER A 34 -6.44 2.42 -10.41
C SER A 34 -7.49 1.45 -10.93
N TYR A 35 -8.63 1.37 -10.24
CA TYR A 35 -9.72 0.49 -10.63
C TYR A 35 -10.32 0.85 -12.00
N HIS A 36 -10.33 2.14 -12.34
CA HIS A 36 -11.00 2.64 -13.55
C HIS A 36 -10.10 2.67 -14.78
N SER A 37 -8.81 2.96 -14.61
CA SER A 37 -7.87 3.10 -15.72
C SER A 37 -6.90 1.93 -15.87
N GLY A 38 -6.80 1.05 -14.86
CA GLY A 38 -5.79 -0.01 -14.82
C GLY A 38 -4.36 0.51 -14.62
N GLU A 39 -4.20 1.81 -14.42
CA GLU A 39 -2.91 2.44 -14.23
C GLU A 39 -2.32 2.16 -12.85
N GLU A 40 -1.01 1.93 -12.81
CA GLU A 40 -0.32 1.60 -11.57
C GLU A 40 0.64 2.69 -11.10
N VAL A 41 0.78 2.80 -9.79
CA VAL A 41 1.89 3.50 -9.13
C VAL A 41 2.60 2.50 -8.24
N ARG A 42 3.93 2.52 -8.28
CA ARG A 42 4.80 1.72 -7.39
C ARG A 42 5.38 2.66 -6.35
N LEU A 43 5.15 2.36 -5.08
CA LEU A 43 5.69 3.08 -3.93
C LEU A 43 6.79 2.24 -3.30
N ASP A 44 8.01 2.77 -3.32
CA ASP A 44 9.15 2.16 -2.64
C ASP A 44 9.16 2.56 -1.16
N LEU A 45 8.87 1.59 -0.31
CA LEU A 45 8.81 1.69 1.14
C LEU A 45 10.13 1.29 1.81
N SER A 46 11.18 0.92 1.04
CA SER A 46 12.47 0.45 1.60
C SER A 46 13.23 1.48 2.44
N LYS A 47 12.81 2.75 2.37
CA LYS A 47 13.38 3.87 3.12
C LYS A 47 12.52 4.32 4.30
N LEU A 48 11.38 3.68 4.54
CA LEU A 48 10.62 3.91 5.75
C LEU A 48 11.30 3.18 6.90
N ASP A 49 11.46 3.86 8.03
CA ASP A 49 11.89 3.22 9.27
C ASP A 49 10.72 2.49 9.93
N ASP A 50 11.03 1.72 10.97
CA ASP A 50 10.06 0.88 11.66
C ASP A 50 8.92 1.71 12.27
N GLU A 51 9.19 2.92 12.78
CA GLU A 51 8.17 3.82 13.34
C GLU A 51 7.20 4.30 12.25
N MET A 52 7.72 4.67 11.08
CA MET A 52 6.89 5.06 9.93
C MET A 52 6.07 3.90 9.39
N LEU A 53 6.60 2.67 9.41
CA LEU A 53 5.87 1.47 9.00
C LEU A 53 4.77 1.11 10.01
N GLU A 54 5.04 1.22 11.30
CA GLU A 54 4.04 1.02 12.37
C GLU A 54 2.89 2.03 12.25
N ALA A 55 3.18 3.30 11.95
CA ALA A 55 2.16 4.32 11.75
C ALA A 55 1.25 4.07 10.53
N LEU A 56 1.68 3.24 9.58
CA LEU A 56 0.88 2.83 8.42
C LEU A 56 -0.01 1.62 8.73
N GLN A 57 0.23 0.90 9.83
CA GLN A 57 -0.67 -0.16 10.26
C GLN A 57 -1.98 0.49 10.71
N VAL A 58 -3.06 0.20 9.99
CA VAL A 58 -4.39 0.54 10.47
C VAL A 58 -4.63 -0.37 11.67
N GLU A 59 -4.66 0.18 12.88
CA GLU A 59 -5.15 -0.56 14.04
C GLU A 59 -6.52 -1.15 13.67
N ASP A 60 -6.61 -2.47 13.58
CA ASP A 60 -7.88 -3.18 13.51
C ASP A 60 -8.63 -2.87 14.82
N LYS A 61 -9.39 -1.77 14.84
CA LYS A 61 -10.24 -1.43 15.98
C LYS A 61 -11.40 -2.42 16.17
N ASP A 62 -11.52 -3.42 15.29
CA ASP A 62 -12.61 -4.39 15.25
C ASP A 62 -12.14 -5.85 15.17
N ASN A 63 -10.99 -6.22 15.75
CA ASN A 63 -10.76 -7.62 16.13
C ASN A 63 -10.95 -7.80 17.65
N LYS A 64 -12.13 -7.45 18.15
CA LYS A 64 -12.63 -8.13 19.35
C LYS A 64 -12.92 -9.55 18.94
N GLU A 65 -11.96 -10.44 19.21
CA GLU A 65 -12.19 -11.86 19.36
C GLU A 65 -13.51 -12.06 20.13
N MET A 66 -14.55 -12.51 19.44
CA MET A 66 -15.69 -13.11 20.12
C MET A 66 -15.24 -14.51 20.54
N GLU A 67 -14.44 -14.56 21.61
CA GLU A 67 -14.42 -15.73 22.49
C GLU A 67 -15.70 -15.66 23.34
N ASP A 68 -16.73 -16.41 22.92
CA ASP A 68 -17.54 -17.32 23.74
C ASP A 68 -18.71 -17.93 22.93
#